data_AF-A0A2V4MYT8-F1
#
_entry.id   AF-A0A2V4MYT8-F1
#
_cell.length_a   1.000
_cell.length_b   1.000
_cell.length_c   1.000
_cell.angle_alpha   90.00
_cell.angle_beta   90.00
_cell.angle_gamma   90.00
#
_symmetry.space_group_name_H-M   'P 1'
#
loop_
_entity.id
_entity.type
_entity.pdbx_description
1 polymer ?
#
loop_
_entity_poly.entity_id
_entity_poly.type
_entity_poly.pdbx_seq_one_letter_code
_entity_poly.pdbx_strand_id
1 'polypeptide(L)'
;MTPAPHPPSRVALIGYALAGAAFHAPLIATPSGLRLAAVVTASPERRARLAVEHPEAQVLDSPEQVFDRAEEYDLVVIATPNRT
;
A
#
# COMPACT_ATOMS: atom_id res chain seq x y z
N MET A 1 16.48 -21.63 15.24
CA MET A 1 15.95 -21.98 13.90
C MET A 1 15.72 -20.68 13.16
N THR A 2 16.49 -20.39 12.12
CA THR A 2 16.22 -19.23 11.25
C THR A 2 15.07 -19.64 10.33
N PRO A 3 13.93 -18.94 10.32
CA PRO A 3 12.85 -19.26 9.38
C PRO A 3 13.40 -19.16 7.95
N ALA A 4 12.95 -20.06 7.06
CA ALA A 4 13.27 -19.97 5.65
C ALA A 4 12.75 -18.63 5.10
N PRO A 5 13.46 -17.98 4.16
CA PRO A 5 13.00 -16.72 3.60
C PRO A 5 11.66 -16.94 2.87
N HIS A 6 10.61 -16.30 3.36
CA HIS A 6 9.32 -16.21 2.68
C HIS A 6 9.38 -15.11 1.61
N PRO A 7 8.61 -15.22 0.52
CA PRO A 7 8.48 -14.12 -0.44
C PRO A 7 7.98 -12.85 0.29
N PRO A 8 8.31 -11.65 -0.22
CA PRO A 8 7.84 -10.40 0.39
C PRO A 8 6.32 -10.38 0.49
N SER A 9 5.79 -10.02 1.66
CA SER A 9 4.35 -9.89 1.86
C SER A 9 3.80 -8.72 1.05
N ARG A 10 2.75 -8.96 0.28
CA ARG A 10 2.08 -7.96 -0.58
C ARG A 10 1.17 -7.10 0.27
N VAL A 11 1.47 -5.81 0.33
CA VAL A 11 0.76 -4.84 1.18
C VAL A 11 -0.16 -3.96 0.35
N ALA A 12 -1.43 -3.90 0.75
CA ALA A 12 -2.33 -2.84 0.30
C ALA A 12 -2.32 -1.69 1.32
N LEU A 13 -2.09 -0.46 0.84
CA LEU A 13 -2.13 0.76 1.66
C LEU A 13 -3.43 1.52 1.39
N ILE A 14 -4.27 1.69 2.41
CA ILE A 14 -5.49 2.50 2.32
C ILE A 14 -5.19 3.91 2.82
N GLY A 15 -5.18 4.87 1.89
CA GLY A 15 -4.90 6.27 2.18
C GLY A 15 -3.48 6.70 1.81
N TYR A 16 -3.38 7.70 0.93
CA TYR A 16 -2.09 8.23 0.43
C TYR A 16 -1.93 9.74 0.69
N ALA A 17 -2.47 10.22 1.82
CA ALA A 17 -2.19 11.56 2.32
C ALA A 17 -0.82 11.59 3.03
N LEU A 18 -0.53 12.59 3.87
CA LEU A 18 0.77 12.77 4.52
C LEU A 18 1.27 11.48 5.22
N ALA A 19 0.45 10.87 6.09
CA ALA A 19 0.82 9.64 6.79
C ALA A 19 1.15 8.48 5.83
N GLY A 20 0.26 8.23 4.87
CA GLY A 20 0.44 7.16 3.90
C GLY A 20 1.67 7.36 3.02
N ALA A 21 1.87 8.58 2.51
CA ALA A 21 2.84 8.83 1.46
C ALA A 21 4.25 9.18 1.99
N ALA A 22 4.37 9.80 3.16
CA ALA A 22 5.67 10.18 3.73
C ALA A 22 6.24 9.14 4.71
N PHE A 23 5.40 8.27 5.29
CA PHE A 23 5.82 7.32 6.32
C PHE A 23 5.58 5.88 5.91
N HIS A 24 4.33 5.49 5.64
CA HIS A 24 4.00 4.08 5.41
C HIS A 24 4.50 3.55 4.08
N ALA A 25 4.20 4.22 2.96
CA ALA A 25 4.61 3.74 1.64
C ALA A 25 6.13 3.61 1.47
N PRO A 26 6.97 4.58 1.90
CA PRO A 26 8.42 4.42 1.85
C PRO A 26 8.92 3.24 2.68
N LEU A 27 8.39 3.03 3.90
CA LEU A 27 8.79 1.92 4.76
C LEU A 27 8.37 0.56 4.17
N ILE A 28 7.15 0.46 3.63
CA ILE A 28 6.66 -0.77 2.98
C ILE A 28 7.48 -1.10 1.73
N ALA A 29 7.91 -0.09 0.97
CA ALA A 29 8.68 -0.26 -0.25
C ALA A 29 10.17 -0.57 -0.01
N THR A 30 10.63 -0.60 1.25
CA THR A 30 12.02 -0.97 1.55
C THR A 30 12.29 -2.45 1.26
N PRO A 31 13.54 -2.85 0.93
CA PRO A 31 13.89 -4.23 0.55
C PRO A 31 13.75 -5.31 1.64
N SER A 32 12.94 -5.12 2.68
CA SER A 32 12.80 -6.06 3.80
C SER A 32 11.38 -6.61 3.90
N GLY A 33 11.19 -7.83 3.42
CA GLY A 33 10.03 -8.69 3.72
C GLY A 33 8.65 -8.20 3.27
N LEU A 34 8.54 -6.99 2.71
CA LEU A 34 7.30 -6.35 2.29
C LEU A 34 7.41 -5.83 0.85
N ARG A 35 6.27 -5.75 0.16
CA ARG A 35 6.12 -5.11 -1.14
C ARG A 35 4.89 -4.22 -1.10
N LEU A 36 5.01 -2.96 -1.52
CA LEU A 36 3.85 -2.10 -1.73
C LEU A 36 3.14 -2.55 -3.01
N ALA A 37 2.07 -3.33 -2.86
CA ALA A 37 1.38 -3.97 -3.98
C ALA A 37 0.26 -3.09 -4.55
N ALA A 38 -0.48 -2.40 -3.67
CA ALA A 38 -1.55 -1.50 -4.07
C ALA A 38 -1.70 -0.32 -3.10
N VAL A 39 -2.25 0.78 -3.60
CA VAL A 39 -2.60 1.96 -2.82
C VAL A 39 -3.99 2.43 -3.20
N VAL A 40 -4.85 2.61 -2.18
CA VAL A 40 -6.18 3.20 -2.35
C VAL A 40 -6.09 4.72 -2.16
N THR A 41 -6.45 5.47 -3.20
CA THR A 41 -6.59 6.93 -3.13
C THR A 41 -7.51 7.47 -4.23
N ALA A 42 -8.51 8.28 -3.87
CA ALA A 42 -9.40 8.91 -4.85
C ALA A 42 -8.84 10.21 -5.45
N SER A 43 -7.75 10.77 -4.90
CA SER A 43 -7.19 12.06 -5.36
C SER A 43 -6.32 11.90 -6.62
N PRO A 44 -6.65 12.55 -7.76
CA PRO A 44 -5.86 12.45 -8.99
C PRO A 44 -4.40 12.91 -8.82
N GLU A 45 -4.18 13.98 -8.06
CA GLU A 45 -2.84 14.49 -7.74
C GLU A 45 -1.99 13.42 -7.04
N ARG A 46 -2.57 12.76 -6.03
CA ARG A 46 -1.91 11.69 -5.27
C ARG A 46 -1.62 10.47 -6.14
N ARG A 47 -2.46 10.19 -7.15
CA ARG A 47 -2.21 9.12 -8.13
C ARG A 47 -1.04 9.43 -9.04
N ALA A 48 -0.96 10.66 -9.55
CA ALA A 48 0.16 11.09 -10.37
C ALA A 48 1.47 11.00 -9.60
N ARG A 49 1.47 11.44 -8.34
CA ARG A 49 2.61 11.29 -7.44
C ARG A 49 2.98 9.83 -7.20
N LEU A 50 2.00 8.98 -6.87
CA LEU A 50 2.21 7.55 -6.65
C LEU A 50 2.83 6.85 -7.86
N ALA A 51 2.40 7.18 -9.08
CA ALA A 51 2.97 6.60 -10.30
C ALA A 51 4.46 6.92 -10.50
N VAL A 52 4.94 8.04 -9.94
CA VAL A 52 6.36 8.41 -9.95
C VAL A 52 7.12 7.76 -8.79
N GLU A 53 6.56 7.81 -7.58
CA GLU A 53 7.23 7.35 -6.35
C GLU A 53 7.25 5.82 -6.22
N HIS A 54 6.20 5.14 -6.67
CA HIS A 54 6.02 3.68 -6.58
C HIS A 54 5.36 3.12 -7.85
N PRO A 55 6.06 3.09 -9.00
CA PRO A 55 5.49 2.67 -10.30
C PRO A 55 5.00 1.22 -10.32
N GLU A 56 5.46 0.39 -9.40
CA GLU A 56 5.08 -1.03 -9.23
C GLU A 56 3.75 -1.23 -8.48
N ALA A 57 3.28 -0.20 -7.77
CA ALA A 57 2.07 -0.27 -6.96
C ALA A 57 0.83 0.02 -7.81
N GLN A 58 -0.17 -0.85 -7.73
CA GLN A 58 -1.46 -0.62 -8.36
C GLN A 58 -2.21 0.53 -7.67
N VAL A 59 -2.89 1.35 -8.45
CA VAL A 59 -3.77 2.40 -7.92
C VAL A 59 -5.20 1.88 -7.87
N LEU A 60 -5.82 1.95 -6.69
CA LEU A 60 -7.19 1.54 -6.46
C LEU A 60 -8.07 2.75 -6.10
N ASP A 61 -9.34 2.67 -6.50
CA ASP A 61 -10.33 3.74 -6.31
C ASP A 61 -10.94 3.72 -4.91
N SER A 62 -11.08 2.52 -4.33
CA SER A 62 -11.77 2.36 -3.06
C SER A 62 -11.26 1.15 -2.27
N PRO A 63 -11.49 1.10 -0.94
CA PRO A 63 -11.13 -0.03 -0.09
C PRO A 63 -11.81 -1.34 -0.52
N GLU A 64 -13.02 -1.28 -1.07
CA GLU A 64 -13.77 -2.46 -1.52
C GLU A 64 -12.99 -3.25 -2.57
N GLN A 65 -12.27 -2.57 -3.46
CA GLN A 65 -11.41 -3.23 -4.46
C GLN A 65 -10.26 -4.04 -3.84
N VAL A 66 -9.82 -3.71 -2.63
CA VAL A 66 -8.83 -4.50 -1.88
C VAL A 66 -9.47 -5.79 -1.36
N PHE A 67 -10.69 -5.70 -0.84
CA PHE A 67 -11.40 -6.85 -0.27
C PHE A 67 -11.92 -7.82 -1.34
N ASP A 68 -12.36 -7.30 -2.49
CA ASP A 68 -12.79 -8.11 -3.64
C ASP A 68 -11.65 -8.93 -4.24
N ARG A 69 -10.39 -8.54 -3.97
CA ARG A 69 -9.16 -9.18 -4.46
C ARG A 69 -8.26 -9.59 -3.28
N ALA A 70 -8.87 -10.01 -2.17
CA ALA A 70 -8.15 -10.26 -0.92
C ALA A 70 -7.00 -11.27 -1.09
N GLU A 71 -7.10 -12.21 -2.02
CA GLU A 71 -6.05 -13.16 -2.38
C GLU A 71 -4.80 -12.51 -3.01
N GLU A 72 -4.90 -11.27 -3.50
CA GLU A 72 -3.78 -10.50 -4.04
C GLU A 72 -2.91 -9.85 -2.95
N TYR A 73 -3.38 -9.84 -1.70
CA TYR A 73 -2.73 -9.13 -0.59
C TYR A 73 -2.58 -10.02 0.63
N ASP A 74 -1.48 -9.83 1.37
CA ASP A 74 -1.19 -10.59 2.58
C ASP A 74 -1.45 -9.76 3.85
N LEU A 75 -1.49 -8.43 3.72
CA LEU A 75 -1.84 -7.49 4.79
C LEU A 75 -2.33 -6.14 4.25
N VAL A 76 -3.07 -5.42 5.10
CA VAL A 76 -3.57 -4.08 4.81
C VAL A 76 -3.06 -3.09 5.85
N VAL A 77 -2.54 -1.95 5.40
CA VAL A 77 -2.21 -0.79 6.26
C VAL A 77 -3.25 0.30 6.04
N ILE A 78 -3.88 0.78 7.11
CA ILE A 78 -4.90 1.84 7.04
C ILE A 78 -4.29 3.14 7.56
N ALA A 79 -4.07 4.10 6.67
CA ALA A 79 -3.49 5.42 6.93
C ALA A 79 -4.49 6.55 6.62
N THR A 80 -5.76 6.33 6.96
CA THR A 80 -6.83 7.34 6.83
C THR A 80 -7.01 8.13 8.12
N PRO A 81 -7.49 9.38 8.06
CA PRO A 81 -7.95 10.08 9.26
C PRO A 81 -9.04 9.27 9.97
N ASN A 82 -9.05 9.30 11.31
CA ASN A 82 -10.22 8.88 12.07
C ASN A 82 -11.35 9.89 11.81
N ARG A 83 -12.60 9.43 11.69
CA ARG A 83 -13.74 10.34 11.83
C ARG A 83 -13.72 10.89 13.25
N THR A 84 -13.61 12.21 13.37
CA THR A 84 -14.07 12.95 14.54
C THR A 84 -15.54 13.24 14.41
#